data_AF-A0A496PRY4-F1
#
_entry.id   AF-A0A496PRY4-F1
#
_cell.length_a   1.000
_cell.length_b   1.000
_cell.length_c   1.000
_cell.angle_alpha   90.00
_cell.angle_beta   90.00
_cell.angle_gamma   90.00
#
_symmetry.space_group_name_H-M   'P 1'
#
loop_
_entity.id
_entity.type
_entity.pdbx_description
1 polymer ?
#
loop_
_entity_poly.entity_id
_entity_poly.type
_entity_poly.pdbx_seq_one_letter_code
_entity_poly.pdbx_strand_id
1 'polypeptide(L)'
;MFGDSKKLLIAALFVVVLIILVNIAWWIFYSRTEQLLDTQLSRRLSAVAGIAAISIDPETLHRLALDDFSAYIQVASILEELRVVDSLSEVFIVDANYSYLFTTSPETDSIYFLAELNGKYIDSL
;
A
#
# COMPACT_ATOMS: atom_id res chain seq x y z
N MET A 1 61.24 -8.47 -13.95
CA MET A 1 60.10 -7.56 -14.18
C MET A 1 58.73 -8.26 -14.27
N PHE A 2 58.62 -9.58 -14.53
CA PHE A 2 57.30 -10.26 -14.64
C PHE A 2 56.60 -10.61 -13.31
N GLY A 3 57.26 -10.45 -12.16
CA GLY A 3 56.69 -10.78 -10.85
C GLY A 3 55.68 -9.74 -10.33
N ASP A 4 55.86 -8.46 -10.64
CA ASP A 4 54.98 -7.39 -10.18
C ASP A 4 53.66 -7.33 -10.94
N SER A 5 53.67 -7.53 -12.27
CA SER A 5 52.41 -7.53 -13.05
C SER A 5 51.48 -8.66 -12.64
N LYS A 6 51.99 -9.84 -12.27
CA LYS A 6 51.14 -10.95 -11.79
C LYS A 6 50.48 -10.62 -10.46
N LYS A 7 51.21 -9.98 -9.53
CA LYS A 7 50.67 -9.54 -8.24
C LYS A 7 49.61 -8.45 -8.42
N LEU A 8 49.85 -7.49 -9.32
CA LEU A 8 48.87 -6.45 -9.65
C LEU A 8 47.61 -7.03 -10.30
N LEU A 9 47.74 -8.02 -11.19
CA LEU A 9 46.60 -8.68 -11.84
C LEU A 9 45.77 -9.47 -10.82
N ILE A 10 46.42 -10.19 -9.91
CA ILE A 10 45.74 -10.90 -8.81
C ILE A 10 45.02 -9.92 -7.88
N ALA A 11 45.66 -8.80 -7.53
CA ALA A 11 45.03 -7.77 -6.71
C ALA A 11 43.82 -7.14 -7.41
N ALA A 12 43.93 -6.82 -8.71
CA ALA A 12 42.81 -6.30 -9.49
C ALA A 12 41.65 -7.29 -9.57
N LEU A 13 41.94 -8.58 -9.81
CA LEU A 13 40.94 -9.64 -9.82
C LEU A 13 40.24 -9.75 -8.45
N PHE A 14 41.01 -9.69 -7.36
CA PHE A 14 40.45 -9.73 -6.01
C PHE A 14 39.51 -8.54 -5.75
N VAL A 15 39.89 -7.33 -6.17
CA VAL A 15 39.03 -6.14 -6.05
C VAL A 15 37.74 -6.30 -6.84
N VAL A 16 37.81 -6.80 -8.08
CA VAL A 16 36.62 -7.04 -8.90
C VAL A 16 35.70 -8.07 -8.24
N VAL A 17 36.25 -9.18 -7.74
CA VAL A 17 35.47 -10.20 -7.03
C VAL A 17 34.82 -9.61 -5.77
N LEU A 18 35.55 -8.79 -5.01
CA LEU A 18 35.03 -8.15 -3.81
C LEU A 18 33.87 -7.20 -4.14
N ILE A 19 33.99 -6.40 -5.21
CA ILE A 19 32.91 -5.53 -5.68
C ILE A 19 31.67 -6.35 -6.04
N ILE A 20 31.84 -7.46 -6.78
CA ILE A 20 30.74 -8.35 -7.14
C ILE A 20 30.07 -8.93 -5.89
N LEU A 21 30.86 -9.42 -4.93
CA LEU A 21 30.33 -9.99 -3.69
C LEU A 21 29.54 -8.98 -2.86
N VAL A 22 30.03 -7.74 -2.73
CA VAL A 22 29.33 -6.68 -2.01
C VAL A 22 28.01 -6.34 -2.69
N ASN A 23 28.01 -6.21 -4.02
CA ASN A 23 26.77 -5.94 -4.78
C ASN A 23 25.74 -7.06 -4.63
N ILE A 24 26.16 -8.32 -4.73
CA ILE A 24 25.28 -9.47 -4.54
C ILE A 24 24.74 -9.50 -3.11
N ALA A 25 25.60 -9.27 -2.11
CA ALA A 25 25.20 -9.25 -0.71
C ALA A 25 24.16 -8.16 -0.43
N TRP A 26 24.36 -6.95 -0.98
CA TRP A 26 23.39 -5.87 -0.89
C TRP A 26 22.08 -6.22 -1.57
N TRP A 27 22.12 -6.75 -2.79
CA TRP A 27 20.91 -7.11 -3.51
C TRP A 27 20.07 -8.15 -2.75
N ILE A 28 20.72 -9.19 -2.22
CA ILE A 28 20.05 -10.20 -1.38
C ILE A 28 19.47 -9.55 -0.11
N PHE A 29 20.22 -8.67 0.53
CA PHE A 29 19.76 -7.97 1.73
C PHE A 29 18.52 -7.11 1.43
N TYR A 30 18.57 -6.28 0.39
CA TYR A 30 17.44 -5.44 -0.03
C TYR A 30 16.21 -6.27 -0.36
N SER A 31 16.37 -7.32 -1.18
CA SER A 31 15.24 -8.18 -1.57
C SER A 31 14.58 -8.85 -0.37
N ARG A 32 15.36 -9.29 0.63
CA ARG A 32 14.81 -9.88 1.85
C ARG A 32 14.10 -8.84 2.71
N THR A 33 14.70 -7.67 2.89
CA THR A 33 14.11 -6.59 3.69
C THR A 33 12.80 -6.11 3.06
N GLU A 34 12.76 -5.96 1.74
CA GLU A 34 11.54 -5.61 1.00
C GLU A 34 10.41 -6.61 1.26
N GLN A 35 10.68 -7.91 1.08
CA GLN A 35 9.68 -8.95 1.33
C GLN A 35 9.18 -8.97 2.78
N LEU A 36 10.07 -8.75 3.74
CA LEU A 36 9.70 -8.69 5.16
C LEU A 36 8.81 -7.47 5.45
N LEU A 37 9.18 -6.30 4.93
CA LEU A 37 8.39 -5.08 5.10
C LEU A 37 7.02 -5.21 4.44
N ASP A 38 6.96 -5.72 3.21
CA ASP A 38 5.70 -5.96 2.49
C ASP A 38 4.79 -6.94 3.24
N THR A 39 5.35 -8.05 3.73
CA THR A 39 4.59 -9.02 4.53
C THR A 39 4.04 -8.39 5.81
N GLN A 40 4.82 -7.56 6.50
CA GLN A 40 4.35 -6.89 7.71
C GLN A 40 3.30 -5.83 7.43
N LEU A 41 3.49 -5.04 6.36
CA LEU A 41 2.53 -4.05 5.92
C LEU A 41 1.21 -4.71 5.53
N SER A 42 1.25 -5.76 4.71
CA SER A 42 0.08 -6.53 4.29
C SER A 42 -0.69 -7.09 5.49
N ARG A 43 0.00 -7.69 6.47
CA ARG A 43 -0.63 -8.18 7.70
C ARG A 43 -1.28 -7.06 8.50
N ARG A 44 -0.62 -5.91 8.63
CA ARG A 44 -1.17 -4.75 9.34
C ARG A 44 -2.43 -4.24 8.63
N LEU A 45 -2.36 -4.01 7.31
CA LEU A 45 -3.50 -3.53 6.53
C LEU A 45 -4.68 -4.51 6.56
N SER A 46 -4.40 -5.82 6.48
CA SER A 46 -5.44 -6.85 6.61
C SER A 46 -6.08 -6.85 7.99
N ALA A 47 -5.31 -6.64 9.06
CA ALA A 47 -5.85 -6.55 10.41
C ALA A 47 -6.72 -5.30 10.58
N VAL A 48 -6.27 -4.14 10.06
CA VAL A 48 -7.04 -2.89 10.09
C VAL A 48 -8.34 -3.04 9.30
N ALA A 49 -8.29 -3.60 8.10
CA ALA A 49 -9.49 -3.89 7.30
C ALA A 49 -10.44 -4.86 8.01
N GLY A 50 -9.91 -5.88 8.69
CA GLY A 50 -10.70 -6.82 9.48
C GLY A 50 -11.39 -6.15 10.68
N ILE A 51 -10.70 -5.27 11.39
CA ILE A 51 -11.28 -4.48 12.49
C ILE A 51 -12.39 -3.57 11.94
N ALA A 52 -12.11 -2.84 10.86
CA ALA A 52 -13.08 -1.96 10.21
C ALA A 52 -14.36 -2.72 9.79
N ALA A 53 -14.21 -3.92 9.22
CA ALA A 53 -15.33 -4.76 8.81
C ALA A 53 -16.20 -5.22 9.99
N ILE A 54 -15.63 -5.35 11.18
CA ILE A 54 -16.38 -5.68 12.41
C ILE A 54 -17.06 -4.43 12.98
N SER A 55 -16.44 -3.26 12.83
CA SER A 55 -16.97 -1.98 13.32
C SER A 55 -18.14 -1.43 12.50
N ILE A 56 -18.27 -1.83 11.23
CA ILE A 56 -19.34 -1.38 10.35
C ILE A 56 -20.46 -2.42 10.34
N ASP A 57 -21.65 -2.00 10.78
CA ASP A 57 -22.82 -2.88 10.81
C ASP A 57 -23.27 -3.27 9.37
N PRO A 58 -23.62 -4.54 9.10
CA PRO A 58 -24.04 -4.99 7.78
C PRO A 58 -25.25 -4.24 7.22
N GLU A 59 -26.17 -3.77 8.06
CA GLU A 59 -27.32 -2.97 7.61
C GLU A 59 -26.87 -1.61 7.09
N THR A 60 -25.88 -1.00 7.74
CA THR A 60 -25.27 0.26 7.29
C THR A 60 -24.59 0.08 5.94
N LEU A 61 -23.91 -1.05 5.73
CA LEU A 61 -23.27 -1.36 4.44
C LEU A 61 -24.31 -1.57 3.32
N HIS A 62 -25.44 -2.23 3.64
CA HIS A 62 -26.54 -2.40 2.69
C HIS A 62 -27.18 -1.05 2.32
N ARG A 63 -27.39 -0.18 3.29
CA ARG A 63 -27.92 1.18 3.06
C ARG A 63 -26.94 2.05 2.26
N LEU A 64 -25.64 1.92 2.51
CA LEU A 64 -24.60 2.58 1.73
C LEU A 64 -24.66 2.15 0.25
N ALA A 65 -24.88 0.86 -0.02
CA ALA A 65 -25.04 0.34 -1.38
C ALA A 65 -26.34 0.80 -2.07
N LEU A 66 -27.30 1.35 -1.31
CA LEU A 66 -28.54 1.96 -1.81
C LEU A 66 -28.44 3.50 -1.88
N ASP A 67 -27.23 4.06 -1.84
CA ASP A 67 -26.95 5.50 -1.85
C ASP A 67 -27.63 6.28 -0.70
N ASP A 68 -27.80 5.66 0.47
CA ASP A 68 -28.32 6.34 1.66
C ASP A 68 -27.27 7.29 2.26
N PHE A 69 -27.54 8.60 2.15
CA PHE A 69 -26.69 9.65 2.68
C PHE A 69 -26.41 9.55 4.19
N SER A 70 -27.36 9.06 4.98
CA SER A 70 -27.18 8.90 6.43
C SER A 70 -26.20 7.76 6.75
N ALA A 71 -26.17 6.72 5.91
CA ALA A 71 -25.18 5.66 6.00
C ALA A 71 -23.80 6.18 5.58
N TYR A 72 -23.74 7.02 4.53
CA TYR A 72 -22.51 7.66 4.08
C TYR A 72 -21.80 8.46 5.19
N ILE A 73 -22.53 9.33 5.92
CA ILE A 73 -21.93 10.13 7.01
C ILE A 73 -21.37 9.25 8.14
N GLN A 74 -22.09 8.19 8.51
CA GLN A 74 -21.67 7.27 9.56
C GLN A 74 -20.39 6.54 9.15
N VAL A 75 -20.37 6.00 7.93
CA VAL A 75 -19.20 5.31 7.37
C VAL A 75 -18.03 6.27 7.21
N ALA A 76 -18.27 7.51 6.76
CA ALA A 76 -17.23 8.52 6.59
C ALA A 76 -16.47 8.80 7.89
N SER A 77 -17.20 8.94 8.99
CA SER A 77 -16.59 9.22 10.29
C SER A 77 -15.69 8.08 10.76
N ILE A 78 -16.14 6.83 10.58
CA ILE A 78 -15.37 5.62 10.94
C ILE A 78 -14.12 5.50 10.08
N LEU A 79 -14.26 5.64 8.76
CA LEU A 79 -13.15 5.47 7.84
C LEU A 79 -12.10 6.58 7.96
N GLU A 80 -12.53 7.81 8.24
CA GLU A 80 -11.62 8.92 8.46
C GLU A 80 -10.85 8.77 9.78
N GLU A 81 -11.51 8.30 10.84
CA GLU A 81 -10.83 7.95 12.09
C GLU A 81 -9.77 6.86 11.85
N LEU A 82 -10.12 5.79 11.14
CA LEU A 82 -9.17 4.72 10.79
C LEU A 82 -8.00 5.25 9.97
N ARG A 83 -8.26 6.10 8.97
CA ARG A 83 -7.22 6.70 8.13
C ARG A 83 -6.21 7.48 8.96
N VAL A 84 -6.68 8.30 9.89
CA VAL A 84 -5.82 9.12 10.76
C VAL A 84 -5.07 8.26 11.78
N VAL A 85 -5.78 7.36 12.49
CA VAL A 85 -5.19 6.52 13.55
C VAL A 85 -4.09 5.61 12.99
N ASP A 86 -4.33 4.98 11.84
CA ASP A 86 -3.34 4.10 11.21
C ASP A 86 -2.39 4.82 10.25
N SER A 87 -2.52 6.14 10.09
CA SER A 87 -1.72 6.96 9.15
C SER A 87 -1.76 6.39 7.73
N LEU A 88 -2.95 5.99 7.28
CA LEU A 88 -3.18 5.44 5.95
C LEU A 88 -3.30 6.57 4.94
N SER A 89 -2.82 6.33 3.72
CA SER A 89 -3.01 7.27 2.60
C SER A 89 -4.48 7.39 2.24
N GLU A 90 -5.17 6.25 2.17
CA GLU A 90 -6.56 6.14 1.77
C GLU A 90 -7.21 4.92 2.43
N VAL A 91 -8.49 5.05 2.75
CA VAL A 91 -9.39 3.96 3.13
C VAL A 91 -10.64 4.05 2.28
N PHE A 92 -11.07 2.92 1.74
CA PHE A 92 -12.21 2.84 0.83
C PHE A 92 -12.99 1.53 1.04
N ILE A 93 -14.25 1.54 0.61
CA ILE A 93 -15.12 0.37 0.55
C ILE A 93 -15.47 0.12 -0.91
N VAL A 94 -15.43 -1.14 -1.34
CA VAL A 94 -15.84 -1.57 -2.68
C VAL A 94 -16.98 -2.58 -2.61
N ASP A 95 -17.81 -2.61 -3.65
CA ASP A 95 -18.85 -3.61 -3.84
C ASP A 95 -18.29 -4.91 -4.46
N ALA A 96 -19.16 -5.90 -4.69
CA ALA A 96 -18.80 -7.17 -5.31
C ALA A 96 -18.32 -7.05 -6.77
N ASN A 97 -18.61 -5.91 -7.42
CA ASN A 97 -18.17 -5.59 -8.79
C ASN A 97 -16.88 -4.76 -8.80
N TYR A 98 -16.23 -4.57 -7.65
CA TYR A 98 -15.06 -3.70 -7.47
C TYR A 98 -15.33 -2.22 -7.77
N SER A 99 -16.59 -1.81 -7.75
CA SER A 99 -16.96 -0.40 -7.76
C SER A 99 -16.79 0.16 -6.37
N TYR A 100 -16.25 1.37 -6.25
CA TYR A 100 -16.22 2.03 -4.95
C TYR A 100 -17.65 2.23 -4.43
N LEU A 101 -17.81 2.21 -3.11
CA LEU A 101 -19.00 2.62 -2.37
C LEU A 101 -18.68 3.83 -1.49
N PHE A 102 -17.43 3.93 -1.05
CA PHE A 102 -16.91 5.06 -0.28
C PHE A 102 -15.40 5.18 -0.48
N THR A 103 -14.87 6.39 -0.48
CA THR A 103 -13.42 6.66 -0.32
C THR A 103 -13.19 7.90 0.56
N THR A 104 -12.11 7.86 1.33
CA THR A 104 -11.59 9.01 2.11
C THR A 104 -10.71 9.95 1.28
N SER A 105 -10.26 9.52 0.09
CA SER A 105 -9.53 10.37 -0.84
C SER A 105 -10.45 10.80 -1.99
N PRO A 106 -10.93 12.05 -2.00
CA PRO A 106 -11.73 12.57 -3.11
C PRO A 106 -10.88 12.89 -4.35
N GLU A 107 -9.54 12.94 -4.22
CA GLU A 107 -8.64 13.20 -5.33
C GLU A 107 -8.41 11.92 -6.14
N THR A 108 -8.77 11.98 -7.42
CA THR A 108 -8.64 10.93 -8.45
C THR A 108 -7.18 10.69 -8.83
N ASP A 109 -6.30 10.46 -7.86
CA ASP A 109 -4.92 10.14 -8.19
C ASP A 109 -4.85 8.73 -8.77
N SER A 110 -4.60 8.71 -10.08
CA SER A 110 -4.86 7.65 -11.05
C SER A 110 -3.92 6.44 -10.94
N ILE A 111 -3.62 6.01 -9.72
CA ILE A 111 -2.78 4.82 -9.44
C ILE A 111 -3.66 3.58 -9.21
N TYR A 112 -4.91 3.75 -8.77
CA TYR A 112 -5.86 2.66 -8.60
C TYR A 112 -6.82 2.57 -9.81
N PHE A 113 -6.80 1.42 -10.49
CA PHE A 113 -7.59 1.09 -11.69
C PHE A 113 -9.10 0.88 -11.40
N LEU A 114 -9.68 1.57 -10.42
CA LEU A 114 -11.07 1.38 -10.02
C LEU A 114 -11.86 2.65 -10.34
N ALA A 115 -12.99 2.48 -11.02
CA ALA A 115 -13.75 3.53 -11.69
C ALA A 115 -14.33 4.59 -10.72
N GLU A 116 -14.49 5.82 -11.22
CA GLU A 116 -14.97 7.01 -10.48
C GLU A 116 -16.20 6.76 -9.59
N LEU A 117 -16.11 7.16 -8.32
CA LEU A 117 -17.21 7.16 -7.36
C LEU A 117 -17.90 8.54 -7.30
N ASN A 118 -19.22 8.58 -7.52
CA ASN A 118 -20.14 9.62 -7.02
C ASN A 118 -19.70 11.10 -7.09
N GLY A 119 -19.00 11.51 -8.15
CA GLY A 119 -18.56 12.90 -8.35
C GLY A 119 -19.69 13.96 -8.28
N LYS A 120 -20.95 13.56 -8.47
CA LYS A 120 -22.12 14.46 -8.38
C LYS A 120 -22.39 15.06 -7.00
N TYR A 121 -21.89 14.48 -5.92
CA TYR A 121 -22.17 14.95 -4.55
C TYR A 121 -21.01 15.73 -3.92
N ILE A 122 -19.79 15.62 -4.46
CA ILE A 122 -18.59 16.32 -3.97
C ILE A 122 -18.54 17.76 -4.54
N ASP A 123 -19.16 18.00 -5.70
CA ASP A 123 -19.11 19.28 -6.42
C ASP A 123 -20.19 20.32 -6.00
N SER A 124 -20.69 20.26 -4.76
CA SER A 124 -21.79 21.16 -4.31
C SER A 124 -21.54 21.87 -2.97
N LEU A 125 -20.30 22.33 -2.75
CA LEU A 125 -19.97 23.35 -1.76
C LEU A 125 -19.19 24.51 -2.38
#